data_AF-A0A0F9JJY6-F1
#
_entry.id   AF-A0A0F9JJY6-F1
#
_cell.length_a   1.000
_cell.length_b   1.000
_cell.length_c   1.000
_cell.angle_alpha   90.00
_cell.angle_beta   90.00
_cell.angle_gamma   90.00
#
_symmetry.space_group_name_H-M   'P 1'
#
loop_
_entity.id
_entity.type
_entity.pdbx_description
1 polymer ?
#
loop_
_entity_poly.entity_id
_entity_poly.type
_entity_poly.pdbx_seq_one_letter_code
_entity_poly.pdbx_strand_id
1 'polypeptide(L)'
;MAADSIIIIVLALIFGTFFFLADYFEHELVRLHSSFIAGISVVYFFLIVLPEISVRLPENPFDMELFKYLFVLVGFVFIHITEKLILQKVESGSQKKMRKLLAKEKLLEIVEHNMEKILTRELKNDKLDKAALKDIARTLTELNDQEEEMKSQINIYKIKIQDHISKDLHEFRLLTDYVYHFLVGIILIGLLSIETMSGILFFFYAIFRAFISKRSEQHIIFTDLDIYEEAEHEHRLVVKLFLSTSAFAGILTGILMKIFISINVEFLFIFYSFISGVILYVIVREVIPEKEKGDISKFLIGLIGFTMIIVIINIFTNVL
;
A
#
# COMPACT_ATOMS: atom_id res chain seq x y z
N MET A 1 -19.00 -28.79 -22.95
CA MET A 1 -19.80 -28.25 -21.82
C MET A 1 -19.42 -28.84 -20.46
N ALA A 2 -19.58 -30.15 -20.21
CA ALA A 2 -19.22 -30.74 -18.90
C ALA A 2 -17.70 -30.80 -18.67
N ALA A 3 -16.93 -31.21 -19.69
CA ALA A 3 -15.46 -31.27 -19.63
C ALA A 3 -14.83 -29.88 -19.39
N ASP A 4 -15.31 -28.85 -20.09
CA ASP A 4 -14.82 -27.47 -19.94
C ASP A 4 -15.06 -26.93 -18.53
N SER A 5 -16.22 -27.27 -17.93
CA SER A 5 -16.55 -26.87 -16.57
C SER A 5 -15.64 -27.54 -15.53
N ILE A 6 -15.28 -28.80 -15.74
CA ILE A 6 -14.33 -29.52 -14.87
C ILE A 6 -12.94 -28.88 -14.95
N ILE A 7 -12.46 -28.57 -16.16
CA ILE A 7 -11.15 -27.92 -16.36
C ILE A 7 -11.10 -26.57 -15.64
N ILE A 8 -12.16 -25.74 -15.77
CA ILE A 8 -12.25 -24.45 -15.08
C ILE A 8 -12.16 -24.62 -13.56
N ILE A 9 -12.89 -25.58 -12.99
CA ILE A 9 -12.87 -25.83 -11.54
C ILE A 9 -11.48 -26.28 -11.09
N VAL A 10 -10.85 -27.19 -11.84
CA VAL A 10 -9.49 -27.68 -11.52
C VAL A 10 -8.48 -26.53 -11.57
N LEU A 11 -8.51 -25.69 -12.62
CA LEU A 11 -7.65 -24.52 -12.72
C LEU A 11 -7.88 -23.54 -11.58
N ALA A 12 -9.13 -23.23 -11.25
CA ALA A 12 -9.45 -22.33 -10.16
C ALA A 12 -8.95 -22.85 -8.81
N LEU A 13 -9.06 -24.16 -8.54
CA LEU A 13 -8.53 -24.77 -7.31
C LEU A 13 -7.00 -24.72 -7.24
N ILE A 14 -6.32 -24.94 -8.39
CA ILE A 14 -4.86 -24.77 -8.48
C ILE A 14 -4.49 -23.32 -8.14
N PHE A 15 -5.17 -22.34 -8.75
CA PHE A 15 -4.94 -20.93 -8.50
C PHE A 15 -5.25 -20.52 -7.06
N GLY A 16 -6.34 -21.03 -6.47
CA GLY A 16 -6.66 -20.85 -5.06
C GLY A 16 -5.57 -21.39 -4.14
N THR A 17 -4.98 -22.54 -4.49
CA THR A 17 -3.83 -23.09 -3.77
C THR A 17 -2.62 -22.15 -3.83
N PHE A 18 -2.32 -21.58 -4.99
CA PHE A 18 -1.22 -20.60 -5.11
C PHE A 18 -1.46 -19.37 -4.24
N PHE A 19 -2.68 -18.80 -4.22
CA PHE A 19 -3.02 -17.69 -3.32
C PHE A 19 -2.89 -18.08 -1.86
N PHE A 20 -3.40 -19.26 -1.48
CA PHE A 20 -3.26 -19.77 -0.12
C PHE A 20 -1.79 -19.88 0.29
N LEU A 21 -0.93 -20.44 -0.57
CA LEU A 21 0.50 -20.56 -0.30
C LEU A 21 1.19 -19.19 -0.21
N ALA A 22 0.87 -18.28 -1.13
CA ALA A 22 1.39 -16.92 -1.11
C ALA A 22 0.99 -16.18 0.17
N ASP A 23 -0.23 -16.42 0.64
CA ASP A 23 -0.75 -15.79 1.84
C ASP A 23 -0.27 -16.44 3.14
N TYR A 24 0.01 -17.75 3.12
CA TYR A 24 0.41 -18.50 4.31
C TYR A 24 1.91 -18.40 4.60
N PHE A 25 2.76 -18.41 3.55
CA PHE A 25 4.22 -18.44 3.65
C PHE A 25 4.86 -17.05 3.46
N GLU A 26 4.21 -16.00 3.95
CA GLU A 26 4.36 -14.56 3.66
C GLU A 26 5.79 -14.01 3.41
N HIS A 27 6.86 -14.69 3.82
CA HIS A 27 8.24 -14.20 3.77
C HIS A 27 9.31 -15.12 3.15
N GLU A 28 8.99 -16.35 2.71
CA GLU A 28 10.04 -17.34 2.38
C GLU A 28 10.30 -17.58 0.88
N LEU A 29 9.40 -17.20 -0.02
CA LEU A 29 9.40 -17.82 -1.35
C LEU A 29 10.35 -17.18 -2.39
N VAL A 30 10.51 -15.85 -2.48
CA VAL A 30 11.38 -15.20 -3.48
C VAL A 30 11.82 -13.81 -3.00
N ARG A 31 13.09 -13.38 -3.17
CA ARG A 31 13.51 -11.97 -2.94
C ARG A 31 13.74 -11.27 -4.29
N LEU A 32 12.80 -10.43 -4.72
CA LEU A 32 12.91 -9.56 -5.90
C LEU A 32 12.91 -8.10 -5.46
N HIS A 33 13.65 -7.26 -6.19
CA HIS A 33 13.76 -5.82 -5.89
C HIS A 33 12.43 -5.08 -6.17
N SER A 34 12.03 -4.20 -5.27
CA SER A 34 10.78 -3.41 -5.37
C SER A 34 10.66 -2.64 -6.69
N SER A 35 11.73 -1.98 -7.12
CA SER A 35 11.74 -1.23 -8.39
C SER A 35 11.50 -2.12 -9.61
N PHE A 36 12.07 -3.34 -9.66
CA PHE A 36 11.85 -4.28 -10.77
C PHE A 36 10.39 -4.73 -10.84
N ILE A 37 9.84 -5.06 -9.68
CA ILE A 37 8.43 -5.41 -9.51
C ILE A 37 7.52 -4.26 -9.96
N ALA A 38 7.86 -3.02 -9.60
CA ALA A 38 7.09 -1.84 -9.99
C ALA A 38 7.05 -1.68 -11.51
N GLY A 39 8.16 -1.89 -12.20
CA GLY A 39 8.22 -1.90 -13.66
C GLY A 39 7.26 -2.93 -14.28
N ILE A 40 7.27 -4.17 -13.77
CA ILE A 40 6.35 -5.24 -14.22
C ILE A 40 4.89 -4.83 -13.98
N SER A 41 4.58 -4.32 -12.79
CA SER A 41 3.20 -4.02 -12.36
C SER A 41 2.58 -2.89 -13.19
N VAL A 42 3.35 -1.83 -13.46
CA VAL A 42 2.94 -0.72 -14.33
C VAL A 42 2.63 -1.23 -15.73
N VAL A 43 3.53 -2.03 -16.32
CA VAL A 43 3.32 -2.58 -17.66
C VAL A 43 2.11 -3.48 -17.71
N TYR A 44 1.94 -4.39 -16.75
CA TYR A 44 0.77 -5.26 -16.72
C TYR A 44 -0.53 -4.43 -16.68
N PHE A 45 -0.60 -3.44 -15.79
CA PHE A 45 -1.80 -2.64 -15.65
C PHE A 45 -2.15 -1.91 -16.96
N PHE A 46 -1.18 -1.24 -17.58
CA PHE A 46 -1.44 -0.43 -18.76
C PHE A 46 -1.57 -1.23 -20.06
N LEU A 47 -0.88 -2.37 -20.20
CA LEU A 47 -0.89 -3.15 -21.44
C LEU A 47 -1.85 -4.35 -21.42
N ILE A 48 -2.30 -4.80 -20.25
CA ILE A 48 -3.22 -5.94 -20.12
C ILE A 48 -4.55 -5.51 -19.50
N VAL A 49 -4.53 -5.01 -18.26
CA VAL A 49 -5.77 -4.72 -17.51
C VAL A 49 -6.60 -3.65 -18.19
N LEU A 50 -5.99 -2.51 -18.47
CA LEU A 50 -6.71 -1.35 -18.97
C LEU A 50 -7.29 -1.59 -20.38
N PRO A 51 -6.56 -2.24 -21.32
CA PRO A 51 -7.14 -2.71 -22.58
C PRO A 51 -8.27 -3.72 -22.40
N GLU A 52 -8.12 -4.73 -21.52
CA GLU A 52 -9.15 -5.74 -21.25
C GLU A 52 -10.45 -5.10 -20.74
N ILE A 53 -10.35 -4.16 -19.80
CA ILE A 53 -11.49 -3.33 -19.35
C ILE A 53 -12.08 -2.59 -20.55
N SER A 54 -11.24 -1.98 -21.37
CA SER A 54 -11.71 -1.16 -22.47
C SER A 54 -12.44 -1.96 -23.56
N VAL A 55 -12.13 -3.24 -23.74
CA VAL A 55 -12.76 -4.09 -24.76
C VAL A 55 -14.03 -4.75 -24.21
N ARG A 56 -14.05 -5.11 -22.92
CA ARG A 56 -15.09 -5.97 -22.35
C ARG A 56 -16.10 -5.27 -21.44
N LEU A 57 -15.83 -4.04 -21.03
CA LEU A 57 -16.85 -3.25 -20.33
C LEU A 57 -17.97 -2.91 -21.34
N PRO A 58 -19.24 -3.22 -21.02
CA PRO A 58 -20.36 -2.86 -21.87
C PRO A 58 -20.45 -1.34 -22.06
N GLU A 59 -20.93 -0.90 -23.23
CA GLU A 59 -21.16 0.53 -23.52
C GLU A 59 -22.23 1.14 -22.57
N ASN A 60 -23.17 0.31 -22.10
CA ASN A 60 -24.22 0.69 -21.16
C ASN A 60 -23.78 0.59 -19.68
N PRO A 61 -24.27 1.46 -18.78
CA PRO A 61 -25.56 2.17 -18.83
C PRO A 61 -25.53 3.63 -19.32
N PHE A 62 -24.39 4.15 -19.77
CA PHE A 62 -24.28 5.58 -20.13
C PHE A 62 -23.88 5.86 -21.58
N ASP A 63 -23.43 4.87 -22.36
CA ASP A 63 -22.96 5.01 -23.75
C ASP A 63 -21.94 6.15 -23.97
N MET A 64 -21.28 6.62 -22.90
CA MET A 64 -20.25 7.66 -22.98
C MET A 64 -18.88 7.04 -22.73
N GLU A 65 -17.96 7.26 -23.68
CA GLU A 65 -16.54 6.88 -23.54
C GLU A 65 -15.93 7.40 -22.22
N LEU A 66 -16.41 8.54 -21.71
CA LEU A 66 -15.97 9.14 -20.46
C LEU A 66 -16.12 8.19 -19.25
N PHE A 67 -17.14 7.33 -19.24
CA PHE A 67 -17.42 6.44 -18.10
C PHE A 67 -16.74 5.08 -18.18
N LYS A 68 -16.00 4.80 -19.26
CA LYS A 68 -15.30 3.52 -19.48
C LYS A 68 -14.35 3.13 -18.35
N TYR A 69 -13.76 4.12 -17.70
CA TYR A 69 -12.84 3.93 -16.57
C TYR A 69 -13.41 4.42 -15.24
N LEU A 70 -14.72 4.71 -15.18
CA LEU A 70 -15.37 5.22 -13.97
C LEU A 70 -15.15 4.27 -12.79
N PHE A 71 -15.36 2.97 -12.98
CA PHE A 71 -15.20 2.01 -11.89
C PHE A 71 -13.74 1.82 -11.46
N VAL A 72 -12.78 1.97 -12.39
CA VAL A 72 -11.35 2.04 -12.04
C VAL A 72 -11.08 3.24 -11.15
N LEU A 73 -11.60 4.42 -11.52
CA LEU A 73 -11.47 5.64 -10.71
C LEU A 73 -12.13 5.48 -9.34
N VAL A 74 -13.34 4.91 -9.28
CA VAL A 74 -14.06 4.66 -8.03
C VAL A 74 -13.25 3.73 -7.12
N GLY A 75 -12.69 2.64 -7.64
CA GLY A 75 -11.82 1.75 -6.88
C GLY A 75 -10.58 2.45 -6.33
N PHE A 76 -9.90 3.24 -7.16
CA PHE A 76 -8.73 4.02 -6.76
C PHE A 76 -9.06 5.04 -5.66
N VAL A 77 -10.12 5.82 -5.87
CA VAL A 77 -10.58 6.87 -4.94
C VAL A 77 -11.07 6.27 -3.63
N PHE A 78 -11.76 5.12 -3.67
CA PHE A 78 -12.24 4.44 -2.48
C PHE A 78 -11.11 4.09 -1.52
N ILE A 79 -10.02 3.50 -2.02
CA ILE A 79 -8.85 3.17 -1.18
C ILE A 79 -8.16 4.43 -0.70
N HIS A 80 -7.95 5.41 -1.59
CA HIS A 80 -7.32 6.67 -1.23
C HIS A 80 -8.05 7.40 -0.10
N ILE A 81 -9.38 7.54 -0.21
CA ILE A 81 -10.20 8.20 0.82
C ILE A 81 -10.15 7.40 2.11
N THR A 82 -10.25 6.07 2.05
CA THR A 82 -10.29 5.25 3.26
C THR A 82 -8.96 5.32 4.03
N GLU A 83 -7.82 5.22 3.35
CA GLU A 83 -6.50 5.42 3.96
C GLU A 83 -6.41 6.82 4.59
N LYS A 84 -6.81 7.87 3.86
CA LYS A 84 -6.77 9.25 4.39
C LYS A 84 -7.69 9.45 5.58
N LEU A 85 -8.86 8.84 5.61
CA LEU A 85 -9.76 8.90 6.76
C LEU A 85 -9.15 8.24 7.99
N ILE A 86 -8.48 7.10 7.85
CA ILE A 86 -7.76 6.45 8.95
C ILE A 86 -6.66 7.38 9.47
N LEU A 87 -5.80 7.89 8.58
CA LEU A 87 -4.70 8.79 8.94
C LEU A 87 -5.16 10.09 9.62
N GLN A 88 -6.29 10.66 9.19
CA GLN A 88 -6.84 11.90 9.76
C GLN A 88 -7.60 11.67 11.07
N LYS A 89 -8.30 10.54 11.20
CA LYS A 89 -9.09 10.20 12.38
C LYS A 89 -8.20 9.83 13.55
N VAL A 90 -7.09 9.14 13.30
CA VAL A 90 -6.19 8.69 14.35
C VAL A 90 -5.40 9.87 14.91
N GLU A 91 -5.69 10.18 16.18
CA GLU A 91 -4.86 11.04 17.03
C GLU A 91 -4.65 12.48 16.54
N SER A 92 -5.60 13.07 15.81
CA SER A 92 -5.53 14.48 15.36
C SER A 92 -5.20 15.48 16.49
N GLY A 93 -5.70 15.21 17.70
CA GLY A 93 -5.35 15.95 18.91
C GLY A 93 -3.89 15.80 19.34
N SER A 94 -3.36 14.58 19.33
CA SER A 94 -1.94 14.32 19.67
C SER A 94 -1.01 14.82 18.59
N GLN A 95 -1.35 14.69 17.31
CA GLN A 95 -0.61 15.31 16.20
C GLN A 95 -0.51 16.83 16.39
N LYS A 96 -1.62 17.51 16.72
CA LYS A 96 -1.63 18.95 16.97
C LYS A 96 -0.76 19.34 18.17
N LYS A 97 -0.80 18.55 19.26
CA LYS A 97 0.05 18.77 20.44
C LYS A 97 1.53 18.56 20.12
N MET A 98 1.87 17.50 19.39
CA MET A 98 3.24 17.21 18.96
C MET A 98 3.80 18.32 18.06
N ARG A 99 3.05 18.78 17.06
CA ARG A 99 3.44 19.93 16.22
C ARG A 99 3.69 21.19 17.04
N LYS A 100 2.88 21.45 18.08
CA LYS A 100 3.07 22.57 18.98
C LYS A 100 4.34 22.41 19.83
N LEU A 101 4.66 21.20 20.27
CA LEU A 101 5.89 20.92 21.02
C LEU A 101 7.14 21.07 20.14
N LEU A 102 7.14 20.52 18.93
CA LEU A 102 8.22 20.69 17.95
C LEU A 102 8.48 22.17 17.63
N ALA A 103 7.43 22.96 17.43
CA ALA A 103 7.58 24.40 17.17
C ALA A 103 8.19 25.15 18.37
N LYS A 104 7.87 24.73 19.60
CA LYS A 104 8.45 25.31 20.81
C LYS A 104 9.90 24.85 21.02
N GLU A 105 10.22 23.60 20.72
CA GLU A 105 11.58 23.04 20.89
C GLU A 105 12.55 23.76 19.96
N LYS A 106 12.18 23.93 18.69
CA LYS A 106 12.95 24.74 17.74
C LYS A 106 13.12 26.20 18.17
N LEU A 107 12.13 26.78 18.86
CA LEU A 107 12.26 28.13 19.40
C LEU A 107 13.24 28.16 20.59
N LEU A 108 13.21 27.13 21.43
CA LEU A 108 14.08 26.97 22.59
C LEU A 108 15.54 26.83 22.16
N GLU A 109 15.83 26.00 21.16
CA GLU A 109 17.16 25.83 20.55
C GLU A 109 17.74 27.17 20.06
N ILE A 110 16.90 28.01 19.44
CA ILE A 110 17.31 29.36 18.99
C ILE A 110 17.65 30.26 20.19
N VAL A 111 16.88 30.17 21.27
CA VAL A 111 17.12 30.97 22.49
C VAL A 111 18.42 30.53 23.17
N GLU A 112 18.61 29.22 23.36
CA GLU A 112 19.84 28.65 23.93
C GLU A 112 21.08 29.08 23.13
N HIS A 113 21.04 28.92 21.80
CA HIS A 113 22.14 29.34 20.93
C HIS A 113 22.46 30.83 21.04
N ASN A 114 21.45 31.69 21.21
CA ASN A 114 21.67 33.12 21.43
C ASN A 114 22.24 33.40 22.82
N MET A 115 21.80 32.69 23.86
CA MET A 115 22.32 32.82 25.22
C MET A 115 23.76 32.34 25.32
N GLU A 116 24.13 31.25 24.65
CA GLU A 116 25.53 30.78 24.55
C GLU A 116 26.43 31.83 23.89
N LYS A 117 25.95 32.51 22.84
CA LYS A 117 26.67 33.62 22.21
C LYS A 117 26.89 34.79 23.18
N ILE A 118 25.87 35.13 23.98
CA ILE A 118 25.97 36.19 24.99
C ILE A 118 26.98 35.79 26.07
N LEU A 119 26.89 34.56 26.59
CA LEU A 119 27.81 34.01 27.58
C LEU A 119 29.26 34.05 27.06
N THR A 120 29.48 33.62 25.82
CA THR A 120 30.80 33.62 25.18
C THR A 120 31.37 35.02 24.99
N ARG A 121 30.52 36.02 24.73
CA ARG A 121 30.94 37.43 24.64
C ARG A 121 31.34 37.97 26.00
N GLU A 122 30.54 37.70 27.03
CA GLU A 122 30.80 38.21 28.37
C GLU A 122 32.05 37.59 29.01
N LEU A 123 32.32 36.31 28.72
CA LEU A 123 33.57 35.64 29.10
C LEU A 123 34.83 36.25 28.46
N LYS A 124 34.69 36.94 27.32
CA LYS A 124 35.81 37.62 26.63
C LYS A 124 35.99 39.07 27.08
N ASN A 125 35.14 39.58 27.95
CA ASN A 125 35.16 40.97 28.38
C ASN A 125 36.11 41.16 29.58
N ASP A 126 36.94 42.20 29.58
CA ASP A 126 37.98 42.42 30.62
C ASP A 126 37.39 42.72 32.01
N LYS A 127 36.12 43.11 32.08
CA LYS A 127 35.37 43.34 33.33
C LYS A 127 34.28 42.29 33.48
N LEU A 128 34.67 41.13 34.00
CA LEU A 128 33.78 39.99 34.27
C LEU A 128 32.77 40.29 35.39
N ASP A 129 31.49 40.39 35.04
CA ASP A 129 30.40 40.31 36.01
C ASP A 129 30.08 38.85 36.32
N LYS A 130 30.68 38.35 37.41
CA LYS A 130 30.47 36.97 37.88
C LYS A 130 29.01 36.68 38.25
N ALA A 131 28.24 37.67 38.69
CA ALA A 131 26.84 37.47 39.02
C ALA A 131 26.02 37.25 37.75
N ALA A 132 26.22 38.10 36.74
CA ALA A 132 25.57 37.95 35.44
C ALA A 132 25.90 36.62 34.76
N LEU A 133 27.16 36.18 34.79
CA LEU A 133 27.56 34.86 34.26
C LEU A 133 26.88 33.70 34.97
N LYS A 134 26.76 33.78 36.30
CA LYS A 134 26.10 32.74 37.09
C LYS A 134 24.61 32.68 36.78
N ASP A 135 23.97 33.83 36.58
CA ASP A 135 22.55 33.89 36.20
C ASP A 135 22.33 33.34 34.78
N ILE A 136 23.16 33.72 33.80
CA ILE A 136 23.08 33.18 32.43
C ILE A 136 23.30 31.67 32.42
N ALA A 137 24.31 31.18 33.15
CA ALA A 137 24.59 29.75 33.25
C ALA A 137 23.41 28.99 33.88
N ARG A 138 22.81 29.54 34.95
CA ARG A 138 21.62 28.96 35.57
C ARG A 138 20.43 28.91 34.60
N THR A 139 20.16 30.00 33.88
CA THR A 139 19.08 30.02 32.90
C THR A 139 19.34 29.02 31.76
N LEU A 140 20.57 28.89 31.27
CA LEU A 140 20.92 27.87 30.27
C LEU A 140 20.65 26.46 30.78
N THR A 141 21.00 26.16 32.04
CA THR A 141 20.66 24.85 32.64
C THR A 141 19.15 24.64 32.71
N GLU A 142 18.38 25.65 33.14
CA GLU A 142 16.91 25.57 33.19
C GLU A 142 16.27 25.41 31.81
N LEU A 143 16.86 25.99 30.74
CA LEU A 143 16.39 25.81 29.36
C LEU A 143 16.71 24.41 28.84
N ASN A 144 17.92 23.90 29.05
CA ASN A 144 18.29 22.54 28.67
C ASN A 144 17.37 21.50 29.33
N ASP A 145 17.06 21.66 30.63
CA ASP A 145 16.14 20.77 31.33
C ASP A 145 14.72 20.80 30.69
N GLN A 146 14.25 21.99 30.27
CA GLN A 146 12.99 22.12 29.53
C GLN A 146 13.05 21.49 28.15
N GLU A 147 14.18 21.59 27.45
CA GLU A 147 14.40 20.98 26.14
C GLU A 147 14.33 19.45 26.25
N GLU A 148 15.00 18.87 27.24
CA GLU A 148 14.95 17.42 27.52
C GLU A 148 13.53 16.95 27.86
N GLU A 149 12.80 17.69 28.71
CA GLU A 149 11.41 17.37 29.02
C GLU A 149 10.54 17.41 27.76
N MET A 150 10.73 18.41 26.90
CA MET A 150 9.97 18.54 25.65
C MET A 150 10.30 17.43 24.66
N LYS A 151 11.58 17.07 24.50
CA LYS A 151 12.01 15.93 23.67
C LYS A 151 11.38 14.62 24.16
N SER A 152 11.34 14.42 25.47
CA SER A 152 10.66 13.27 26.09
C SER A 152 9.16 13.25 25.79
N GLN A 153 8.45 14.38 25.97
CA GLN A 153 7.03 14.48 25.63
C GLN A 153 6.75 14.26 24.14
N ILE A 154 7.59 14.82 23.26
CA ILE A 154 7.51 14.60 21.80
C ILE A 154 7.62 13.11 21.50
N ASN A 155 8.58 12.41 22.11
CA ASN A 155 8.76 10.98 21.90
C ASN A 155 7.56 10.15 22.40
N ILE A 156 6.97 10.51 23.55
CA ILE A 156 5.75 9.86 24.06
C ILE A 156 4.59 10.02 23.07
N TYR A 157 4.37 11.23 22.55
CA TYR A 157 3.33 11.46 21.54
C TYR A 157 3.64 10.72 20.24
N LYS A 158 4.91 10.69 19.82
CA LYS A 158 5.36 9.98 18.63
C LYS A 158 5.01 8.49 18.70
N ILE A 159 5.41 7.81 19.77
CA ILE A 159 5.13 6.39 20.00
C ILE A 159 3.61 6.16 20.04
N LYS A 160 2.87 6.97 20.79
CA LYS A 160 1.41 6.83 20.88
C LYS A 160 0.72 6.96 19.52
N ILE A 161 1.11 7.95 18.71
CA ILE A 161 0.54 8.14 17.38
C ILE A 161 0.95 6.96 16.47
N GLN A 162 2.20 6.54 16.53
CA GLN A 162 2.73 5.43 15.74
C GLN A 162 2.01 4.12 16.03
N ASP A 163 1.82 3.76 17.31
CA ASP A 163 1.14 2.53 17.73
C ASP A 163 -0.32 2.49 17.26
N HIS A 164 -1.06 3.59 17.48
CA HIS A 164 -2.46 3.65 17.09
C HIS A 164 -2.64 3.61 15.56
N ILE A 165 -1.79 4.34 14.82
CA ILE A 165 -1.89 4.33 13.35
C ILE A 165 -1.50 2.97 12.80
N SER A 166 -0.39 2.40 13.28
CA SER A 166 0.08 1.10 12.80
C SER A 166 -0.98 0.04 13.05
N LYS A 167 -1.64 0.06 14.21
CA LYS A 167 -2.76 -0.84 14.51
C LYS A 167 -3.95 -0.65 13.55
N ASP A 168 -4.44 0.58 13.38
CA ASP A 168 -5.62 0.85 12.56
C ASP A 168 -5.35 0.59 11.07
N LEU A 169 -4.15 0.94 10.58
CA LEU A 169 -3.71 0.62 9.21
C LEU A 169 -3.58 -0.89 9.01
N HIS A 170 -3.07 -1.61 9.99
CA HIS A 170 -2.95 -3.06 9.95
C HIS A 170 -4.33 -3.75 9.89
N GLU A 171 -5.26 -3.37 10.77
CA GLU A 171 -6.64 -3.89 10.73
C GLU A 171 -7.32 -3.58 9.39
N PHE A 172 -7.07 -2.39 8.84
CA PHE A 172 -7.58 -2.01 7.53
C PHE A 172 -6.96 -2.84 6.40
N ARG A 173 -5.63 -3.02 6.39
CA ARG A 173 -4.93 -3.84 5.39
C ARG A 173 -5.44 -5.26 5.38
N LEU A 174 -5.57 -5.87 6.56
CA LEU A 174 -6.15 -7.21 6.73
C LEU A 174 -7.53 -7.33 6.08
N LEU A 175 -8.42 -6.36 6.32
CA LEU A 175 -9.74 -6.34 5.71
C LEU A 175 -9.66 -6.15 4.20
N THR A 176 -8.85 -5.22 3.71
CA THR A 176 -8.73 -4.94 2.28
C THR A 176 -8.13 -6.10 1.51
N ASP A 177 -7.12 -6.78 2.07
CA ASP A 177 -6.50 -7.95 1.43
C ASP A 177 -7.46 -9.14 1.40
N TYR A 178 -8.21 -9.36 2.47
CA TYR A 178 -9.26 -10.38 2.47
C TYR A 178 -10.31 -10.09 1.38
N VAL A 179 -10.86 -8.87 1.35
CA VAL A 179 -11.88 -8.48 0.36
C VAL A 179 -11.32 -8.56 -1.05
N TYR A 180 -10.07 -8.16 -1.25
CA TYR A 180 -9.37 -8.23 -2.52
C TYR A 180 -9.24 -9.68 -3.00
N HIS A 181 -8.64 -10.58 -2.22
CA HIS A 181 -8.45 -11.98 -2.62
C HIS A 181 -9.77 -12.72 -2.79
N PHE A 182 -10.77 -12.40 -1.97
CA PHE A 182 -12.14 -12.89 -2.14
C PHE A 182 -12.72 -12.48 -3.51
N LEU A 183 -12.64 -11.20 -3.86
CA LEU A 183 -13.14 -10.70 -5.16
C LEU A 183 -12.33 -11.27 -6.33
N VAL A 184 -11.01 -11.40 -6.20
CA VAL A 184 -10.16 -12.08 -7.19
C VAL A 184 -10.66 -13.50 -7.44
N GLY A 185 -11.00 -14.26 -6.39
CA GLY A 185 -11.52 -15.62 -6.54
C GLY A 185 -12.83 -15.68 -7.33
N ILE A 186 -13.75 -14.73 -7.10
CA ILE A 186 -15.01 -14.62 -7.87
C ILE A 186 -14.72 -14.26 -9.33
N ILE A 187 -13.91 -13.23 -9.55
CA ILE A 187 -13.55 -12.73 -10.89
C ILE A 187 -12.87 -13.84 -11.70
N LEU A 188 -11.98 -14.61 -11.07
CA LEU A 188 -11.23 -15.68 -11.72
C LEU A 188 -12.15 -16.75 -12.30
N ILE A 189 -13.20 -17.16 -11.56
CA ILE A 189 -14.21 -18.09 -12.08
C ILE A 189 -14.97 -17.49 -13.26
N GLY A 190 -15.32 -16.21 -13.18
CA GLY A 190 -15.98 -15.49 -14.27
C GLY A 190 -15.13 -15.46 -15.53
N LEU A 191 -13.88 -15.00 -15.43
CA LEU A 191 -12.97 -14.90 -16.56
C LEU A 191 -12.63 -16.27 -17.16
N LEU A 192 -12.30 -17.28 -16.34
CA LEU A 192 -12.06 -18.64 -16.83
C LEU A 192 -13.28 -19.25 -17.55
N SER A 193 -14.48 -18.79 -17.21
CA SER A 193 -15.72 -19.24 -17.87
C SER A 193 -16.02 -18.53 -19.18
N ILE A 194 -15.50 -17.31 -19.37
CA ILE A 194 -15.64 -16.53 -20.61
C ILE A 194 -14.51 -16.90 -21.57
N GLU A 195 -13.27 -16.72 -21.12
CA GLU A 195 -12.06 -17.03 -21.88
C GLU A 195 -10.94 -17.48 -20.93
N THR A 196 -10.53 -18.75 -21.08
CA THR A 196 -9.51 -19.37 -20.21
C THR A 196 -8.22 -18.56 -20.18
N MET A 197 -7.78 -17.99 -21.31
CA MET A 197 -6.55 -17.20 -21.38
C MET A 197 -6.63 -15.93 -20.53
N SER A 198 -7.74 -15.17 -20.59
CA SER A 198 -7.97 -14.01 -19.72
C SER A 198 -7.91 -14.39 -18.25
N GLY A 199 -8.52 -15.53 -17.87
CA GLY A 199 -8.45 -16.04 -16.50
C GLY A 199 -7.03 -16.37 -16.05
N ILE A 200 -6.24 -17.02 -16.91
CA ILE A 200 -4.82 -17.33 -16.64
C ILE A 200 -3.99 -16.05 -16.48
N LEU A 201 -4.13 -15.10 -17.42
CA LEU A 201 -3.40 -13.83 -17.37
C LEU A 201 -3.77 -13.02 -16.13
N PHE A 202 -5.06 -12.98 -15.77
CA PHE A 202 -5.53 -12.33 -14.56
C PHE A 202 -4.95 -12.98 -13.29
N PHE A 203 -4.92 -14.32 -13.24
CA PHE A 203 -4.29 -15.04 -12.13
C PHE A 203 -2.85 -14.61 -11.91
N PHE A 204 -2.03 -14.60 -12.98
CA PHE A 204 -0.62 -14.21 -12.87
C PHE A 204 -0.43 -12.81 -12.32
N TYR A 205 -1.33 -11.89 -12.66
CA TYR A 205 -1.29 -10.55 -12.10
C TYR A 205 -1.76 -10.46 -10.66
N ALA A 206 -2.88 -11.08 -10.36
CA ALA A 206 -3.44 -11.03 -9.04
C ALA A 206 -2.50 -11.70 -8.02
N ILE A 207 -1.83 -12.80 -8.38
CA ILE A 207 -0.80 -13.44 -7.55
C ILE A 207 0.47 -12.60 -7.48
N PHE A 208 0.85 -11.93 -8.56
CA PHE A 208 1.96 -10.98 -8.53
C PHE A 208 1.68 -9.87 -7.53
N ARG A 209 0.50 -9.24 -7.55
CA ARG A 209 0.09 -8.26 -6.52
C ARG A 209 0.15 -8.82 -5.11
N ALA A 210 -0.34 -10.04 -4.88
CA ALA A 210 -0.28 -10.68 -3.57
C ALA A 210 1.17 -10.81 -3.04
N PHE A 211 2.13 -11.15 -3.91
CA PHE A 211 3.55 -11.20 -3.53
C PHE A 211 4.17 -9.83 -3.23
N ILE A 212 3.60 -8.75 -3.75
CA ILE A 212 4.16 -7.40 -3.62
C ILE A 212 3.61 -6.69 -2.39
N SER A 213 2.30 -6.75 -2.18
CA SER A 213 1.62 -6.10 -1.06
C SER A 213 2.29 -6.46 0.27
N LYS A 214 2.74 -7.70 0.41
CA LYS A 214 3.37 -8.25 1.62
C LYS A 214 4.85 -7.90 1.81
N ARG A 215 5.46 -7.17 0.87
CA ARG A 215 6.88 -6.77 0.91
C ARG A 215 7.10 -5.29 1.13
N SER A 216 6.01 -4.54 1.19
CA SER A 216 5.99 -3.10 1.37
C SER A 216 6.73 -2.72 2.67
N GLU A 217 7.99 -2.28 2.55
CA GLU A 217 8.83 -1.84 3.67
C GLU A 217 8.20 -0.64 4.40
N GLN A 218 8.56 -0.44 5.68
CA GLN A 218 8.12 0.66 6.57
C GLN A 218 7.71 1.93 5.80
N HIS A 219 6.39 2.16 5.72
CA HIS A 219 5.86 3.34 5.05
C HIS A 219 6.02 4.56 5.94
N ILE A 220 6.41 5.69 5.34
CA ILE A 220 6.42 6.96 6.06
C ILE A 220 4.97 7.44 6.13
N ILE A 221 4.42 7.46 7.34
CA ILE A 221 3.03 7.83 7.61
C ILE A 221 2.92 9.36 7.66
N PHE A 222 3.80 10.01 8.43
CA PHE A 222 3.88 11.45 8.56
C PHE A 222 5.33 11.92 8.47
N THR A 223 5.69 12.48 7.31
CA THR A 223 7.03 13.02 7.06
C THR A 223 7.37 14.22 7.95
N ASP A 224 6.38 14.99 8.40
CA ASP A 224 6.57 16.16 9.27
C ASP A 224 6.77 15.80 10.75
N LEU A 225 6.44 14.56 11.13
CA LEU A 225 6.51 14.07 12.51
C LEU A 225 7.50 12.91 12.67
N ASP A 226 8.19 12.52 11.60
CA ASP A 226 9.06 11.34 11.52
C ASP A 226 8.38 10.07 12.03
N ILE A 227 7.08 9.90 11.72
CA ILE A 227 6.31 8.70 12.11
C ILE A 227 6.37 7.69 10.98
N TYR A 228 6.89 6.52 11.32
CA TYR A 228 7.07 5.40 10.41
C TYR A 228 6.12 4.29 10.82
N GLU A 229 5.60 3.56 9.85
CA GLU A 229 4.90 2.32 10.13
C GLU A 229 5.90 1.27 10.65
N GLU A 230 5.60 0.68 11.80
CA GLU A 230 6.43 -0.40 12.34
C GLU A 230 6.30 -1.66 11.49
N ALA A 231 7.40 -2.41 11.39
CA ALA A 231 7.42 -3.65 10.63
C ALA A 231 6.45 -4.65 11.26
N GLU A 232 5.61 -5.25 10.42
CA GLU A 232 4.52 -6.13 10.80
C GLU A 232 5.04 -7.25 11.72
N HIS A 233 4.43 -7.39 12.88
CA HIS A 233 4.67 -8.54 13.75
C HIS A 233 4.02 -9.77 13.15
N GLU A 234 4.66 -10.93 13.33
CA GLU A 234 4.18 -12.17 12.77
C GLU A 234 2.72 -12.43 13.16
N HIS A 235 1.85 -12.54 12.15
CA HIS A 235 0.42 -12.71 12.36
C HIS A 235 0.13 -13.97 13.20
N ARG A 236 -0.85 -13.88 14.09
CA ARG A 236 -1.39 -15.07 14.78
C ARG A 236 -1.88 -16.07 13.72
N LEU A 237 -1.66 -17.35 13.96
CA LEU A 237 -2.03 -18.43 13.04
C LEU A 237 -3.48 -18.36 12.54
N VAL A 238 -4.42 -17.93 13.39
CA VAL A 238 -5.83 -17.74 13.02
C VAL A 238 -6.01 -16.65 11.94
N VAL A 239 -5.28 -15.54 12.04
CA VAL A 239 -5.33 -14.44 11.07
C VAL A 239 -4.71 -14.88 9.74
N LYS A 240 -3.56 -15.58 9.79
CA LYS A 240 -2.93 -16.17 8.60
C LYS A 240 -3.89 -17.10 7.86
N LEU A 241 -4.56 -18.00 8.58
CA LEU A 241 -5.56 -18.92 7.99
C LEU A 241 -6.80 -18.18 7.43
N PHE A 242 -7.28 -17.16 8.14
CA PHE A 242 -8.41 -16.35 7.68
C PHE A 242 -8.08 -15.66 6.34
N LEU A 243 -6.92 -15.03 6.23
CA LEU A 243 -6.47 -14.39 4.99
C LEU A 243 -6.25 -15.40 3.87
N SER A 244 -5.49 -16.47 4.13
CA SER A 244 -5.13 -17.44 3.09
C SER A 244 -6.33 -18.23 2.53
N THR A 245 -7.44 -18.30 3.25
CA THR A 245 -8.68 -18.94 2.77
C THR A 245 -9.60 -18.02 1.96
N SER A 246 -9.34 -16.70 1.94
CA SER A 246 -10.16 -15.70 1.25
C SER A 246 -10.35 -15.99 -0.24
N ALA A 247 -9.28 -16.34 -0.96
CA ALA A 247 -9.33 -16.68 -2.38
C ALA A 247 -10.20 -17.92 -2.64
N PHE A 248 -10.09 -18.94 -1.78
CA PHE A 248 -10.94 -20.13 -1.87
C PHE A 248 -12.41 -19.81 -1.59
N ALA A 249 -12.71 -18.97 -0.60
CA ALA A 249 -14.07 -18.51 -0.33
C ALA A 249 -14.65 -17.76 -1.55
N GLY A 250 -13.82 -16.94 -2.21
CA GLY A 250 -14.14 -16.26 -3.46
C GLY A 250 -14.43 -17.22 -4.61
N ILE A 251 -13.55 -18.20 -4.83
CA ILE A 251 -13.71 -19.25 -5.85
C ILE A 251 -15.00 -20.04 -5.62
N LEU A 252 -15.26 -20.48 -4.39
CA LEU A 252 -16.48 -21.20 -4.04
C LEU A 252 -17.72 -20.34 -4.33
N THR A 253 -17.69 -19.07 -3.93
CA THR A 253 -18.76 -18.12 -4.22
C THR A 253 -18.97 -17.95 -5.73
N GLY A 254 -17.89 -17.79 -6.50
CA GLY A 254 -17.95 -17.69 -7.96
C GLY A 254 -18.56 -18.93 -8.62
N ILE A 255 -18.20 -20.14 -8.15
CA ILE A 255 -18.81 -21.40 -8.61
C ILE A 255 -20.31 -21.42 -8.31
N LEU A 256 -20.71 -21.05 -7.09
CA LEU A 256 -22.13 -20.99 -6.71
C LEU A 256 -22.89 -19.97 -7.56
N MET A 257 -22.33 -18.78 -7.79
CA MET A 257 -22.95 -17.76 -8.65
C MET A 257 -23.12 -18.24 -10.09
N LYS A 258 -22.13 -18.95 -10.63
CA LYS A 258 -22.21 -19.57 -11.97
C LYS A 258 -23.35 -20.59 -12.05
N ILE A 259 -23.56 -21.39 -11.01
CA ILE A 259 -24.60 -22.43 -10.98
C ILE A 259 -26.00 -21.85 -10.78
N PHE A 260 -26.15 -20.90 -9.85
CA PHE A 260 -27.48 -20.47 -9.39
C PHE A 260 -27.98 -19.15 -9.96
N ILE A 261 -27.09 -18.21 -10.30
CA ILE A 261 -27.45 -16.80 -10.54
C ILE A 261 -27.21 -16.38 -11.99
N SER A 262 -26.47 -17.18 -12.78
CA SER A 262 -25.97 -16.79 -14.12
C SER A 262 -25.27 -15.44 -14.08
N ILE A 263 -23.96 -15.45 -13.81
CA ILE A 263 -23.15 -14.24 -13.65
C ILE A 263 -23.33 -13.34 -14.88
N ASN A 264 -23.98 -12.19 -14.69
CA ASN A 264 -24.04 -11.17 -15.73
C ASN A 264 -22.61 -10.65 -15.97
N VAL A 265 -22.15 -10.76 -17.22
CA VAL A 265 -20.84 -10.33 -17.70
C VAL A 265 -20.59 -8.86 -17.36
N GLU A 266 -21.63 -8.02 -17.40
CA GLU A 266 -21.55 -6.61 -17.04
C GLU A 266 -21.11 -6.42 -15.58
N PHE A 267 -21.76 -7.12 -14.64
CA PHE A 267 -21.40 -7.04 -13.21
C PHE A 267 -19.99 -7.57 -12.97
N LEU A 268 -19.58 -8.65 -13.66
CA LEU A 268 -18.23 -9.17 -13.57
C LEU A 268 -17.19 -8.11 -13.96
N PHE A 269 -17.39 -7.42 -15.09
CA PHE A 269 -16.44 -6.40 -15.55
C PHE A 269 -16.50 -5.10 -14.75
N ILE A 270 -17.64 -4.77 -14.12
CA ILE A 270 -17.72 -3.69 -13.12
C ILE A 270 -16.84 -4.02 -11.91
N PHE A 271 -16.96 -5.23 -11.34
CA PHE A 271 -16.10 -5.66 -10.22
C PHE A 271 -14.64 -5.76 -10.62
N TYR A 272 -14.35 -6.29 -11.80
CA TYR A 272 -13.00 -6.33 -12.37
C TYR A 272 -12.38 -4.93 -12.47
N SER A 273 -13.15 -3.95 -12.98
CA SER A 273 -12.70 -2.57 -13.10
C SER A 273 -12.48 -1.90 -11.75
N PHE A 274 -13.39 -2.10 -10.81
CA PHE A 274 -13.24 -1.64 -9.43
C PHE A 274 -11.96 -2.19 -8.78
N ILE A 275 -11.76 -3.50 -8.85
CA ILE A 275 -10.56 -4.16 -8.28
C ILE A 275 -9.29 -3.69 -8.99
N SER A 276 -9.34 -3.49 -10.30
CA SER A 276 -8.21 -2.92 -11.04
C SER A 276 -7.84 -1.53 -10.54
N GLY A 277 -8.84 -0.69 -10.21
CA GLY A 277 -8.63 0.60 -9.55
C GLY A 277 -7.96 0.51 -8.19
N VAL A 278 -8.40 -0.46 -7.37
CA VAL A 278 -7.77 -0.78 -6.08
C VAL A 278 -6.31 -1.18 -6.28
N ILE A 279 -6.01 -2.05 -7.25
CA ILE A 279 -4.64 -2.47 -7.52
C ILE A 279 -3.80 -1.30 -8.05
N LEU A 280 -4.34 -0.45 -8.91
CA LEU A 280 -3.63 0.74 -9.40
C LEU A 280 -3.20 1.64 -8.23
N TYR A 281 -4.10 1.84 -7.25
CA TYR A 281 -3.74 2.58 -6.05
C TYR A 281 -2.57 1.94 -5.32
N VAL A 282 -2.63 0.63 -5.08
CA VAL A 282 -1.55 -0.13 -4.43
C VAL A 282 -0.24 -0.02 -5.23
N ILE A 283 -0.29 -0.13 -6.56
CA ILE A 283 0.88 0.04 -7.43
C ILE A 283 1.53 1.40 -7.20
N VAL A 284 0.74 2.47 -7.28
CA VAL A 284 1.23 3.84 -7.13
C VAL A 284 1.74 4.12 -5.73
N ARG A 285 1.06 3.59 -4.70
CA ARG A 285 1.32 3.92 -3.30
C ARG A 285 2.39 3.05 -2.65
N GLU A 286 2.35 1.74 -2.88
CA GLU A 286 3.12 0.75 -2.14
C GLU A 286 4.21 0.07 -2.99
N VAL A 287 3.99 -0.05 -4.30
CA VAL A 287 4.90 -0.79 -5.18
C VAL A 287 5.98 0.11 -5.78
N ILE A 288 5.60 1.30 -6.26
CA ILE A 288 6.54 2.27 -6.80
C ILE A 288 7.36 2.84 -5.63
N PRO A 289 8.69 2.65 -5.61
CA PRO A 289 9.52 3.12 -4.50
C PRO A 289 9.43 4.64 -4.33
N GLU A 290 9.28 5.10 -3.09
CA GLU A 290 9.24 6.52 -2.79
C GLU A 290 10.64 7.18 -2.86
N LYS A 291 10.69 8.37 -3.46
CA LYS A 291 11.85 9.28 -3.46
C LYS A 291 13.15 8.58 -3.91
N GLU A 292 14.20 8.67 -3.09
CA GLU A 292 15.56 8.22 -3.39
C GLU A 292 15.74 6.70 -3.22
N LYS A 293 14.73 5.97 -2.71
CA LYS A 293 14.79 4.51 -2.55
C LYS A 293 14.63 3.74 -3.88
N GLY A 294 14.25 4.44 -4.96
CA GLY A 294 14.01 3.82 -6.26
C GLY A 294 15.27 3.56 -7.08
N ASP A 295 15.49 2.31 -7.50
CA ASP A 295 16.49 1.96 -8.49
C ASP A 295 15.89 2.01 -9.90
N ILE A 296 16.21 3.09 -10.64
CA ILE A 296 15.71 3.36 -11.99
C ILE A 296 16.09 2.22 -12.95
N SER A 297 17.31 1.68 -12.85
CA SER A 297 17.80 0.63 -13.75
C SER A 297 16.96 -0.63 -13.60
N LYS A 298 16.71 -1.06 -12.36
CA LYS A 298 15.87 -2.24 -12.09
C LYS A 298 14.42 -2.02 -12.52
N PHE A 299 13.89 -0.82 -12.33
CA PHE A 299 12.56 -0.47 -12.84
C PHE A 299 12.47 -0.62 -14.37
N LEU A 300 13.44 -0.07 -15.11
CA LEU A 300 13.48 -0.18 -16.56
C LEU A 300 13.63 -1.64 -17.03
N ILE A 301 14.44 -2.46 -16.35
CA ILE A 301 14.57 -3.88 -16.67
C ILE A 301 13.22 -4.60 -16.52
N GLY A 302 12.49 -4.33 -15.44
CA GLY A 302 11.16 -4.90 -15.22
C GLY A 302 10.15 -4.44 -16.28
N LEU A 303 10.14 -3.16 -16.59
CA LEU A 303 9.26 -2.55 -17.59
C LEU A 303 9.52 -3.11 -18.99
N ILE A 304 10.77 -3.04 -19.46
CA ILE A 304 11.13 -3.50 -20.82
C ILE A 304 10.99 -5.01 -20.93
N GLY A 305 11.51 -5.75 -19.93
CA GLY A 305 11.46 -7.21 -19.93
C GLY A 305 10.03 -7.74 -19.97
N PHE A 306 9.13 -7.18 -19.17
CA PHE A 306 7.73 -7.61 -19.16
C PHE A 306 6.97 -7.17 -20.41
N THR A 307 7.28 -6.00 -20.96
CA THR A 307 6.73 -5.56 -22.25
C THR A 307 7.10 -6.54 -23.36
N MET A 308 8.36 -6.97 -23.42
CA MET A 308 8.81 -7.97 -24.39
C MET A 308 8.06 -9.29 -24.22
N ILE A 309 7.85 -9.75 -22.98
CA ILE A 309 7.07 -10.97 -22.70
C ILE A 309 5.65 -10.84 -23.25
N ILE A 310 4.96 -9.73 -22.98
CA ILE A 310 3.60 -9.50 -23.48
C ILE A 310 3.58 -9.50 -25.01
N VAL A 311 4.52 -8.79 -25.65
CA VAL A 311 4.60 -8.73 -27.12
C VAL A 311 4.83 -10.13 -27.71
N ILE A 312 5.71 -10.93 -27.11
CA ILE A 312 5.96 -12.31 -27.54
C ILE A 312 4.69 -13.14 -27.42
N ILE A 313 4.02 -13.12 -26.25
CA ILE A 313 2.76 -13.85 -26.05
C ILE A 313 1.74 -13.43 -27.10
N ASN A 314 1.55 -12.13 -27.31
CA ASN A 314 0.58 -11.58 -28.24
C ASN A 314 0.86 -11.99 -29.70
N ILE A 315 2.13 -12.03 -30.12
CA ILE A 315 2.52 -12.54 -31.44
C ILE A 315 2.13 -14.02 -31.55
N PHE A 316 2.48 -14.85 -30.56
CA PHE A 316 2.17 -16.28 -30.61
C PHE A 316 0.67 -16.57 -30.55
N THR A 317 -0.13 -15.75 -29.86
CA THR A 317 -1.58 -15.94 -29.78
C THR A 317 -2.34 -15.40 -30.98
N ASN A 318 -1.84 -14.37 -31.68
CA ASN A 318 -2.51 -13.82 -32.87
C ASN A 318 -2.05 -14.47 -34.19
N VAL A 319 -0.92 -15.16 -34.20
CA VAL A 319 -0.38 -15.85 -35.39
C VAL A 319 -0.90 -17.29 -35.51
N LEU A 320 -1.45 -17.86 -34.44
CA LEU A 320 -2.07 -19.20 -34.38
C LEU A 320 -3.59 -19.14 -34.51
#